data_AF-A0A431U727-F1
#
_entry.id   AF-A0A431U727-F1
#
_cell.length_a   1.000
_cell.length_b   1.000
_cell.length_c   1.000
_cell.angle_alpha   90.00
_cell.angle_beta   90.00
_cell.angle_gamma   90.00
#
_symmetry.space_group_name_H-M   'P 1'
#
loop_
_entity.id
_entity.type
_entity.pdbx_description
1 polymer ?
#
loop_
_entity_poly.entity_id
_entity_poly.type
_entity_poly.pdbx_seq_one_letter_code
_entity_poly.pdbx_strand_id
1 'polypeptide(L)'
;MNLQMDLQHVRATQLAVVEALQAALVAWQEPEASEALHFVAADVQRDEWVLLAAAGLPTQGRYLYVFEVDDVQTALHDYRAYRQQTGPGNPGFLSRFNNAPVPTGTLYVGSSNGLRERFKMHLGYFDPRMRTYGLKLRKWLVSSTPRLTFRYCRLSNANQALMQLLEDGLWELRQPVFGKKGSS
;
A
#
# COMPACT_ATOMS: atom_id res chain seq x y z
N MET A 1 -1.52 43.23 -7.10
CA MET A 1 -1.33 41.90 -6.46
C MET A 1 -0.19 41.21 -7.18
N ASN A 2 0.89 40.87 -6.48
CA ASN A 2 2.25 40.75 -7.05
C ASN A 2 2.53 39.33 -7.58
N LEU A 3 2.29 39.10 -8.89
CA LEU A 3 2.49 37.80 -9.57
C LEU A 3 3.88 37.17 -9.34
N GLN A 4 4.89 38.00 -9.12
CA GLN A 4 6.27 37.55 -8.93
C GLN A 4 6.52 36.94 -7.55
N MET A 5 5.75 37.37 -6.54
CA MET A 5 5.80 36.83 -5.17
C MET A 5 5.06 35.49 -5.08
N ASP A 6 4.01 35.33 -5.87
CA ASP A 6 3.21 34.11 -5.98
C ASP A 6 4.01 32.96 -6.63
N LEU A 7 4.73 33.26 -7.73
CA LEU A 7 5.59 32.29 -8.42
C LEU A 7 6.76 31.79 -7.56
N GLN A 8 7.35 32.65 -6.72
CA GLN A 8 8.42 32.22 -5.82
C GLN A 8 7.90 31.32 -4.70
N HIS A 9 6.69 31.58 -4.19
CA HIS A 9 6.06 30.75 -3.17
C HIS A 9 5.66 29.37 -3.72
N VAL A 10 5.11 29.32 -4.93
CA VAL A 10 4.78 28.07 -5.63
C VAL A 10 6.04 27.25 -5.89
N ARG A 11 7.13 27.88 -6.37
CA ARG A 11 8.40 27.19 -6.66
C ARG A 11 9.07 26.64 -5.40
N ALA A 12 9.06 27.40 -4.30
CA ALA A 12 9.58 26.93 -3.01
C ALA A 12 8.78 25.73 -2.49
N THR A 13 7.45 25.75 -2.64
CA THR A 13 6.57 24.65 -2.25
C THR A 13 6.85 23.40 -3.09
N GLN A 14 6.98 23.55 -4.41
CA GLN A 14 7.32 22.43 -5.30
C GLN A 14 8.70 21.84 -5.00
N LEU A 15 9.69 22.67 -4.70
CA LEU A 15 11.04 22.19 -4.34
C LEU A 15 11.02 21.42 -3.02
N ALA A 16 10.35 21.94 -1.99
CA ALA A 16 10.20 21.26 -0.70
C ALA A 16 9.46 19.91 -0.83
N VAL A 17 8.49 19.83 -1.74
CA VAL A 17 7.81 18.58 -2.09
C VAL A 17 8.77 17.58 -2.73
N VAL A 18 9.56 18.01 -3.71
CA VAL A 18 10.53 17.16 -4.39
C VAL A 18 11.59 16.67 -3.41
N GLU A 19 12.08 17.55 -2.54
CA GLU A 19 13.03 17.19 -1.47
C GLU A 19 12.42 16.22 -0.46
N ALA A 20 11.16 16.42 -0.05
CA ALA A 20 10.46 15.50 0.85
C ALA A 20 10.19 14.14 0.19
N LEU A 21 9.82 14.12 -1.10
CA LEU A 21 9.69 12.90 -1.89
C LEU A 21 11.04 12.19 -1.99
N GLN A 22 12.10 12.91 -2.33
CA GLN A 22 13.43 12.36 -2.49
C GLN A 22 13.97 11.84 -1.15
N ALA A 23 13.77 12.54 -0.04
CA ALA A 23 14.12 12.08 1.30
C ALA A 23 13.28 10.88 1.75
N ALA A 24 11.98 10.85 1.46
CA ALA A 24 11.12 9.69 1.73
C ALA A 24 11.53 8.48 0.88
N LEU A 25 11.94 8.71 -0.37
CA LEU A 25 12.44 7.67 -1.26
C LEU A 25 13.81 7.16 -0.83
N VAL A 26 14.72 8.03 -0.39
CA VAL A 26 15.99 7.64 0.22
C VAL A 26 15.74 6.84 1.50
N ALA A 27 14.90 7.32 2.40
CA ALA A 27 14.50 6.59 3.61
C ALA A 27 13.80 5.26 3.31
N TRP A 28 13.16 5.13 2.14
CA TRP A 28 12.56 3.87 1.69
C TRP A 28 13.58 2.94 1.05
N GLN A 29 14.61 3.48 0.39
CA GLN A 29 15.74 2.72 -0.15
C GLN A 29 16.68 2.25 0.95
N GLU A 30 16.73 2.94 2.09
CA GLU A 30 17.47 2.55 3.29
C GLU A 30 16.64 1.60 4.18
N PRO A 31 16.98 0.30 4.28
CA PRO A 31 16.21 -0.68 5.06
C PRO A 31 16.09 -0.34 6.55
N GLU A 32 16.97 0.50 7.09
CA GLU A 32 17.03 0.86 8.52
C GLU A 32 15.96 1.88 8.95
N ALA A 33 15.35 2.63 8.03
CA ALA A 33 14.35 3.65 8.37
C ALA A 33 12.89 3.16 8.23
N SER A 34 12.69 1.94 7.72
CA SER A 34 11.37 1.33 7.55
C SER A 34 11.24 0.02 8.33
N GLU A 35 10.14 -0.15 9.02
CA GLU A 35 9.81 -1.43 9.65
C GLU A 35 9.16 -2.35 8.61
N ALA A 36 9.36 -3.66 8.76
CA ALA A 36 8.81 -4.65 7.84
C ALA A 36 8.29 -5.88 8.57
N LEU A 37 7.12 -6.36 8.15
CA LEU A 37 6.59 -7.67 8.50
C LEU A 37 6.73 -8.60 7.31
N HIS A 38 7.38 -9.74 7.51
CA HIS A 38 7.53 -10.79 6.50
C HIS A 38 6.63 -11.96 6.84
N PHE A 39 5.93 -12.48 5.84
CA PHE A 39 4.98 -13.58 6.00
C PHE A 39 4.76 -14.31 4.69
N VAL A 40 4.20 -15.51 4.76
CA VAL A 40 3.79 -16.29 3.58
C VAL A 40 2.28 -16.25 3.42
N ALA A 41 1.78 -16.62 2.24
CA ALA A 41 0.35 -16.72 2.00
C ALA A 41 -0.38 -17.63 3.00
N ALA A 42 0.26 -18.72 3.45
CA ALA A 42 -0.32 -19.62 4.45
C ALA A 42 -0.58 -18.91 5.80
N ASP A 43 0.21 -17.89 6.14
CA ASP A 43 0.03 -17.09 7.36
C ASP A 43 -1.27 -16.28 7.31
N VAL A 44 -1.60 -15.77 6.13
CA VAL A 44 -2.84 -15.00 5.88
C VAL A 44 -4.10 -15.84 6.07
N GLN A 45 -3.99 -17.16 6.06
CA GLN A 45 -5.12 -18.07 6.28
C GLN A 45 -5.34 -18.41 7.77
N ARG A 46 -4.40 -18.05 8.64
CA ARG A 46 -4.41 -18.39 10.08
C ARG A 46 -4.84 -17.19 10.90
N ASP A 47 -6.08 -17.24 11.40
CA ASP A 47 -6.70 -16.14 12.16
C ASP A 47 -5.85 -15.70 13.36
N GLU A 48 -5.32 -16.66 14.13
CA GLU A 48 -4.43 -16.43 15.28
C GLU A 48 -3.15 -15.66 14.91
N TRP A 49 -2.54 -16.00 13.78
CA TRP A 49 -1.31 -15.35 13.32
C TRP A 49 -1.61 -13.92 12.90
N VAL A 50 -2.71 -13.70 12.16
CA VAL A 50 -3.10 -12.34 11.72
C VAL A 50 -3.37 -11.44 12.91
N LEU A 51 -4.04 -11.94 13.95
CA LEU A 51 -4.30 -11.18 15.17
C LEU A 51 -3.00 -10.82 15.90
N LEU A 52 -2.07 -11.77 16.03
CA LEU A 52 -0.78 -11.54 16.67
C LEU A 52 0.08 -10.52 15.88
N ALA A 53 0.19 -10.70 14.56
CA ALA A 53 0.92 -9.79 13.69
C ALA A 53 0.32 -8.36 13.74
N ALA A 54 -1.00 -8.25 13.68
CA ALA A 54 -1.69 -6.96 13.76
C ALA A 54 -1.55 -6.29 15.14
N ALA A 55 -1.45 -7.08 16.23
CA ALA A 55 -1.24 -6.54 17.57
C ALA A 55 0.11 -5.80 17.68
N GLY A 56 1.14 -6.29 16.98
CA GLY A 56 2.45 -5.64 16.90
C GLY A 56 2.47 -4.34 16.08
N LEU A 57 1.45 -4.05 15.29
CA LEU A 57 1.39 -2.86 14.45
C LEU A 57 0.86 -1.62 15.21
N PRO A 58 1.37 -0.41 14.87
CA PRO A 58 0.87 0.83 15.44
C PRO A 58 -0.61 1.08 15.17
N THR A 59 -1.33 1.57 16.18
CA THR A 59 -2.76 1.93 16.08
C THR A 59 -2.99 3.39 15.69
N GLN A 60 -1.98 4.23 15.82
CA GLN A 60 -2.08 5.68 15.61
C GLN A 60 -0.78 6.27 15.06
N GLY A 61 -0.90 7.35 14.31
CA GLY A 61 0.19 8.05 13.61
C GLY A 61 0.00 8.01 12.09
N ARG A 62 0.79 8.78 11.35
CA ARG A 62 0.70 8.81 9.88
C ARG A 62 1.77 7.93 9.27
N TYR A 63 1.35 7.00 8.42
CA TYR A 63 2.24 6.01 7.82
C TYR A 63 2.03 5.92 6.33
N LEU A 64 3.12 5.74 5.60
CA LEU A 64 3.11 5.15 4.26
C LEU A 64 3.46 3.67 4.41
N TYR A 65 2.85 2.84 3.58
CA TYR A 65 3.13 1.41 3.55
C TYR A 65 3.03 0.84 2.16
N VAL A 66 3.70 -0.29 1.98
CA VAL A 66 3.70 -1.06 0.74
C VAL A 66 3.55 -2.54 1.05
N PHE A 67 2.75 -3.23 0.26
CA PHE A 67 2.75 -4.68 0.16
C PHE A 67 3.63 -5.09 -1.03
N GLU A 68 4.68 -5.83 -0.76
CA GLU A 68 5.60 -6.41 -1.73
C GLU A 68 5.44 -7.93 -1.74
N VAL A 69 5.81 -8.55 -2.86
CA VAL A 69 5.82 -9.99 -3.05
C VAL A 69 7.06 -10.41 -3.84
N ASP A 70 7.67 -11.52 -3.45
CA ASP A 70 8.85 -12.07 -4.14
C ASP A 70 8.51 -12.70 -5.50
N ASP A 71 7.35 -13.35 -5.60
CA ASP A 71 6.82 -13.94 -6.83
C ASP A 71 5.46 -13.32 -7.19
N VAL A 72 5.54 -12.20 -7.89
CA VAL A 72 4.38 -11.48 -8.40
C VAL A 72 3.60 -12.24 -9.47
N GLN A 73 4.25 -13.16 -10.21
CA GLN A 73 3.56 -13.93 -11.25
C GLN A 73 2.64 -14.96 -10.62
N THR A 74 3.10 -15.67 -9.60
CA THR A 74 2.25 -16.59 -8.83
C THR A 74 1.09 -15.84 -8.16
N ALA A 75 1.34 -14.68 -7.55
CA ALA A 75 0.27 -13.86 -6.99
C ALA A 75 -0.77 -13.41 -8.05
N LEU A 76 -0.32 -13.03 -9.25
CA LEU A 76 -1.19 -12.66 -10.36
C LEU A 76 -1.99 -13.85 -10.91
N HIS A 77 -1.37 -15.03 -10.99
CA HIS A 77 -2.05 -16.26 -11.39
C HIS A 77 -3.22 -16.56 -10.44
N ASP A 78 -2.95 -16.57 -9.14
CA ASP A 78 -3.94 -16.77 -8.08
C ASP A 78 -5.11 -15.76 -8.16
N TYR A 79 -4.77 -14.47 -8.29
CA TYR A 79 -5.77 -13.42 -8.45
C TYR A 79 -6.64 -13.62 -9.69
N ARG A 80 -6.04 -13.95 -10.84
CA ARG A 80 -6.76 -14.18 -12.10
C ARG A 80 -7.68 -15.40 -12.00
N ALA A 81 -7.20 -16.50 -11.42
CA ALA A 81 -8.01 -17.70 -11.19
C ALA A 81 -9.23 -17.39 -10.32
N TYR A 82 -9.05 -16.65 -9.22
CA TYR A 82 -10.15 -16.20 -8.37
C TYR A 82 -11.15 -15.30 -9.12
N ARG A 83 -10.68 -14.37 -9.95
CA ARG A 83 -11.55 -13.47 -10.74
C ARG A 83 -12.33 -14.21 -11.83
N GLN A 84 -11.75 -15.24 -12.43
CA GLN A 84 -12.46 -16.10 -13.38
C GLN A 84 -13.62 -16.84 -12.72
N GLN A 85 -13.44 -17.30 -11.47
CA GLN A 85 -14.47 -18.01 -10.71
C GLN A 85 -15.59 -17.09 -10.21
N THR A 86 -15.25 -15.87 -9.77
CA THR A 86 -16.20 -14.95 -9.13
C THR A 86 -16.92 -13.99 -10.08
N GLY A 87 -16.45 -13.90 -11.33
CA GLY A 87 -17.02 -13.04 -12.37
C GLY A 87 -16.82 -11.53 -12.14
N PRO A 88 -17.14 -10.70 -13.14
CA PRO A 88 -16.95 -9.25 -13.06
C PRO A 88 -17.92 -8.56 -12.08
N GLY A 89 -19.09 -9.14 -11.83
CA GLY A 89 -20.20 -8.55 -11.06
C GLY A 89 -20.07 -8.60 -9.53
N ASN A 90 -19.11 -9.35 -8.99
CA ASN A 90 -18.83 -9.37 -7.55
C ASN A 90 -17.42 -8.79 -7.28
N PRO A 91 -17.28 -7.46 -7.20
CA PRO A 91 -15.97 -6.83 -7.02
C PRO A 91 -15.40 -7.04 -5.61
N GLY A 92 -16.17 -7.59 -4.66
CA GLY A 92 -15.67 -8.00 -3.33
C GLY A 92 -14.95 -6.93 -2.52
N PHE A 93 -15.15 -5.63 -2.85
CA PHE A 93 -14.34 -4.50 -2.39
C PHE A 93 -12.82 -4.74 -2.52
N LEU A 94 -12.43 -5.41 -3.61
CA LEU A 94 -11.04 -5.62 -3.98
C LEU A 94 -10.44 -4.31 -4.51
N SER A 95 -9.17 -4.08 -4.20
CA SER A 95 -8.40 -2.99 -4.81
C SER A 95 -8.44 -3.11 -6.34
N ARG A 96 -8.51 -1.96 -7.03
CA ARG A 96 -8.48 -1.91 -8.50
C ARG A 96 -7.19 -2.55 -9.02
N PHE A 97 -7.31 -3.35 -10.09
CA PHE A 97 -6.16 -3.89 -10.80
C PHE A 97 -5.64 -2.86 -11.82
N ASN A 98 -4.34 -2.56 -11.79
CA ASN A 98 -3.72 -1.51 -12.61
C ASN A 98 -3.21 -1.98 -13.97
N ASN A 99 -3.18 -3.29 -14.22
CA ASN A 99 -2.71 -3.89 -15.48
C ASN A 99 -1.36 -3.31 -15.96
N ALA A 100 -0.42 -3.13 -15.03
CA ALA A 100 0.91 -2.64 -15.37
C ALA A 100 1.64 -3.64 -16.30
N PRO A 101 2.36 -3.14 -17.33
CA PRO A 101 2.98 -4.00 -18.35
C PRO A 101 4.15 -4.83 -17.81
N VAL A 102 4.83 -4.37 -16.76
CA VAL A 102 5.91 -5.11 -16.08
C VAL A 102 5.62 -5.13 -14.58
N PRO A 103 5.46 -6.31 -13.96
CA PRO A 103 5.17 -6.37 -12.54
C PRO A 103 6.46 -6.18 -11.72
N THR A 104 6.45 -5.15 -10.86
CA THR A 104 7.61 -4.64 -10.10
C THR A 104 7.85 -5.35 -8.77
N GLY A 105 7.15 -6.47 -8.50
CA GLY A 105 7.10 -7.08 -7.17
C GLY A 105 6.28 -6.31 -6.15
N THR A 106 5.72 -5.14 -6.52
CA THR A 106 4.87 -4.35 -5.61
C THR A 106 3.40 -4.65 -5.85
N LEU A 107 2.69 -5.14 -4.83
CA LEU A 107 1.26 -5.41 -4.91
C LEU A 107 0.42 -4.15 -4.67
N TYR A 108 0.77 -3.34 -3.68
CA TYR A 108 -0.07 -2.21 -3.25
C TYR A 108 0.75 -1.16 -2.53
N VAL A 109 0.39 0.11 -2.74
CA VAL A 109 0.92 1.27 -2.01
C VAL A 109 -0.26 1.96 -1.34
N GLY A 110 -0.09 2.43 -0.09
CA GLY A 110 -1.10 3.27 0.54
C GLY A 110 -0.60 4.04 1.76
N SER A 111 -1.48 4.91 2.28
CA SER A 111 -1.28 5.62 3.53
C SER A 111 -2.33 5.25 4.60
N SER A 112 -2.02 5.47 5.87
CA SER A 112 -2.98 5.29 6.96
C SER A 112 -2.66 6.14 8.20
N ASN A 113 -3.70 6.49 8.96
CA ASN A 113 -3.60 7.08 10.31
C ASN A 113 -3.44 6.02 11.42
N GLY A 114 -3.34 4.75 11.05
CA GLY A 114 -3.13 3.60 11.93
C GLY A 114 -2.98 2.33 11.10
N LEU A 115 -1.94 1.54 11.34
CA LEU A 115 -1.60 0.40 10.48
C LEU A 115 -2.34 -0.87 10.84
N ARG A 116 -2.63 -1.11 12.13
CA ARG A 116 -3.29 -2.34 12.61
C ARG A 116 -4.56 -2.70 11.83
N GLU A 117 -5.53 -1.80 11.82
CA GLU A 117 -6.80 -2.07 11.14
C GLU A 117 -6.65 -2.09 9.62
N ARG A 118 -5.77 -1.24 9.07
CA ARG A 118 -5.51 -1.22 7.63
C ARG A 118 -4.89 -2.54 7.15
N PHE A 119 -3.90 -3.05 7.87
CA PHE A 119 -3.27 -4.34 7.62
C PHE A 119 -4.30 -5.47 7.62
N LYS A 120 -5.12 -5.56 8.69
CA LYS A 120 -6.22 -6.52 8.77
C LYS A 120 -7.19 -6.40 7.59
N MET A 121 -7.58 -5.19 7.20
CA MET A 121 -8.44 -4.95 6.04
C MET A 121 -7.83 -5.45 4.73
N HIS A 122 -6.51 -5.28 4.52
CA HIS A 122 -5.81 -5.82 3.35
C HIS A 122 -5.71 -7.34 3.38
N LEU A 123 -5.55 -7.95 4.56
CA LEU A 123 -5.56 -9.41 4.68
C LEU A 123 -6.96 -10.01 4.51
N GLY A 124 -8.03 -9.23 4.74
CA GLY A 124 -9.41 -9.68 4.64
C GLY A 124 -10.11 -9.90 5.98
N TYR A 125 -9.52 -9.42 7.08
CA TYR A 125 -9.95 -9.58 8.47
C TYR A 125 -10.61 -8.30 9.02
N PHE A 126 -11.72 -7.87 8.41
CA PHE A 126 -12.41 -6.64 8.78
C PHE A 126 -13.92 -6.88 8.87
N ASP A 127 -14.62 -5.98 9.55
CA ASP A 127 -16.08 -6.02 9.60
C ASP A 127 -16.65 -5.90 8.16
N PRO A 128 -17.41 -6.89 7.66
CA PRO A 128 -18.03 -6.85 6.34
C PRO A 128 -18.90 -5.61 6.09
N ARG A 129 -19.37 -4.94 7.14
CA ARG A 129 -20.14 -3.68 7.08
C ARG A 129 -19.27 -2.49 6.68
N MET A 130 -17.96 -2.54 6.99
CA MET A 130 -16.99 -1.53 6.57
C MET A 130 -16.56 -1.79 5.13
N ARG A 131 -17.32 -1.26 4.17
CA ARG A 131 -17.06 -1.32 2.72
C ARG A 131 -15.76 -0.60 2.33
N THR A 132 -14.62 -1.17 2.68
CA THR A 132 -13.29 -0.60 2.45
C THR A 132 -12.57 -1.40 1.38
N TYR A 133 -12.15 -0.68 0.34
CA TYR A 133 -11.26 -1.22 -0.68
C TYR A 133 -9.95 -1.66 -0.03
N GLY A 134 -9.53 -2.89 -0.33
CA GLY A 134 -8.27 -3.45 0.12
C GLY A 134 -7.93 -4.67 -0.71
N LEU A 135 -6.74 -5.24 -0.49
CA LEU A 135 -6.28 -6.39 -1.26
C LEU A 135 -7.17 -7.62 -1.03
N LYS A 136 -7.65 -7.82 0.22
CA LYS A 136 -8.38 -9.01 0.69
C LYS A 136 -7.64 -10.30 0.38
N LEU A 137 -6.34 -10.33 0.70
CA LEU A 137 -5.40 -11.40 0.32
C LEU A 137 -5.95 -12.80 0.63
N ARG A 138 -6.59 -13.02 1.79
CA ARG A 138 -7.18 -14.31 2.18
C ARG A 138 -8.12 -14.90 1.13
N LYS A 139 -8.80 -14.06 0.34
CA LYS A 139 -9.80 -14.51 -0.64
C LYS A 139 -9.19 -15.15 -1.88
N TRP A 140 -8.01 -14.71 -2.29
CA TRP A 140 -7.47 -15.06 -3.60
C TRP A 140 -6.03 -15.57 -3.55
N LEU A 141 -5.24 -15.22 -2.54
CA LEU A 141 -3.87 -15.69 -2.39
C LEU A 141 -3.88 -17.06 -1.70
N VAL A 142 -3.86 -18.11 -2.52
CA VAL A 142 -4.03 -19.51 -2.09
C VAL A 142 -2.75 -20.32 -2.23
N SER A 143 -1.87 -19.94 -3.13
CA SER A 143 -0.55 -20.53 -3.28
C SER A 143 0.28 -20.25 -2.03
N SER A 144 0.87 -21.28 -1.42
CA SER A 144 1.71 -21.14 -0.22
C SER A 144 3.08 -20.50 -0.47
N THR A 145 3.44 -20.36 -1.75
CA THR A 145 4.81 -20.06 -2.21
C THR A 145 5.23 -18.60 -2.09
N PRO A 146 4.43 -17.58 -2.49
CA PRO A 146 4.90 -16.22 -2.44
C PRO A 146 5.09 -15.73 -1.00
N ARG A 147 6.27 -15.21 -0.71
CA ARG A 147 6.55 -14.42 0.50
C ARG A 147 6.12 -12.99 0.26
N LEU A 148 5.39 -12.48 1.23
CA LEU A 148 4.96 -11.09 1.27
C LEU A 148 5.79 -10.31 2.27
N THR A 149 6.00 -9.04 1.94
CA THR A 149 6.56 -8.06 2.84
C THR A 149 5.59 -6.91 2.98
N PHE A 150 5.17 -6.62 4.21
CA PHE A 150 4.45 -5.40 4.55
C PHE A 150 5.45 -4.43 5.17
N ARG A 151 5.92 -3.48 4.36
CA ARG A 151 6.87 -2.45 4.76
C ARG A 151 6.13 -1.15 5.07
N TYR A 152 6.54 -0.46 6.13
CA TYR A 152 5.95 0.83 6.50
C TYR A 152 6.95 1.79 7.12
N CYS A 153 6.67 3.08 6.96
CA CYS A 153 7.43 4.15 7.60
C CYS A 153 6.49 5.18 8.23
N ARG A 154 6.90 5.73 9.37
CA ARG A 154 6.15 6.77 10.08
C ARG A 154 6.57 8.15 9.60
N LEU A 155 5.61 9.05 9.40
CA LEU A 155 5.85 10.43 9.00
C LEU A 155 5.38 11.40 10.09
N SER A 156 6.34 11.91 10.87
CA SER A 156 6.09 12.68 12.10
C SER A 156 5.41 14.04 11.85
N ASN A 157 5.57 14.63 10.66
CA ASN A 157 5.13 16.00 10.35
C ASN A 157 4.33 16.12 9.03
N ALA A 158 3.86 15.02 8.46
CA ALA A 158 3.09 15.09 7.23
C ALA A 158 1.64 15.53 7.48
N ASN A 159 1.18 16.53 6.74
CA ASN A 159 -0.25 16.86 6.65
C ASN A 159 -0.93 15.97 5.59
N GLN A 160 -2.26 16.04 5.46
CA GLN A 160 -3.01 15.18 4.53
C GLN A 160 -2.58 15.37 3.07
N ALA A 161 -2.29 16.61 2.65
CA ALA A 161 -1.85 16.90 1.29
C ALA A 161 -0.48 16.27 0.99
N LEU A 162 0.45 16.38 1.93
CA LEU A 162 1.77 15.75 1.82
C LEU A 162 1.66 14.22 1.82
N MET A 163 0.79 13.64 2.67
CA MET A 163 0.56 12.19 2.65
C MET A 163 0.06 11.71 1.28
N GLN A 164 -0.90 12.40 0.69
CA GLN A 164 -1.44 12.05 -0.63
C GLN A 164 -0.38 12.16 -1.72
N LEU A 165 0.41 13.23 -1.68
CA LEU A 165 1.46 13.48 -2.65
C LEU A 165 2.60 12.45 -2.57
N LEU A 166 2.99 12.07 -1.35
CA LEU A 166 3.97 11.00 -1.13
C LEU A 166 3.42 9.64 -1.55
N GLU A 167 2.14 9.34 -1.26
CA GLU A 167 1.46 8.12 -1.72
C GLU A 167 1.42 8.05 -3.25
N ASP A 168 1.06 9.15 -3.93
CA ASP A 168 1.01 9.24 -5.39
C ASP A 168 2.39 9.11 -6.01
N GLY A 169 3.41 9.77 -5.46
CA GLY A 169 4.79 9.64 -5.94
C GLY A 169 5.35 8.24 -5.75
N LEU A 170 5.06 7.61 -4.61
CA LEU A 170 5.46 6.22 -4.36
C LEU A 170 4.70 5.24 -5.28
N TRP A 171 3.43 5.51 -5.58
CA TRP A 171 2.64 4.76 -6.55
C TRP A 171 3.26 4.85 -7.95
N GLU A 172 3.66 6.04 -8.40
CA GLU A 172 4.31 6.23 -9.71
C GLU A 172 5.64 5.49 -9.81
N LEU A 173 6.47 5.58 -8.76
CA LEU A 173 7.78 4.94 -8.75
C LEU A 173 7.66 3.40 -8.70
N ARG A 174 6.75 2.88 -7.88
CA ARG A 174 6.64 1.44 -7.60
C ARG A 174 5.71 0.71 -8.56
N GLN A 175 4.85 1.43 -9.28
CA GLN A 175 3.88 0.87 -10.23
C GLN A 175 3.13 -0.35 -9.67
N PRO A 176 2.42 -0.20 -8.52
CA PRO A 176 1.83 -1.34 -7.84
C PRO A 176 0.77 -2.03 -8.71
N VAL A 177 0.70 -3.36 -8.60
CA VAL A 177 -0.25 -4.21 -9.31
C VAL A 177 -1.71 -3.83 -9.00
N PHE A 178 -1.98 -3.46 -7.75
CA PHE A 178 -3.30 -3.08 -7.26
C PHE A 178 -3.32 -1.67 -6.65
N GLY A 179 -4.52 -1.13 -6.50
CA GLY A 179 -4.78 0.19 -5.95
C GLY A 179 -5.14 1.18 -7.04
N LYS A 180 -5.30 2.44 -6.68
CA LYS A 180 -5.56 3.52 -7.64
C LYS A 180 -4.65 4.68 -7.24
N LYS A 181 -4.03 5.33 -8.22
CA LYS A 181 -3.46 6.65 -7.99
C LYS A 181 -4.57 7.60 -7.51
N GLY A 182 -4.26 8.48 -6.56
CA GLY A 182 -5.18 9.53 -6.15
C GLY A 182 -5.76 10.25 -7.36
N SER A 183 -7.07 10.50 -7.32
CA SER A 183 -7.63 11.52 -8.21
C SER A 183 -7.19 12.85 -7.62
N SER A 184 -6.12 13.42 -8.17
CA SER A 184 -5.80 14.84 -7.97
C SER A 184 -6.98 15.70 -8.43
#